data_AF-A0A6I7NFM6-F1
#
_entry.id   AF-A0A6I7NFM6-F1
#
_cell.length_a   1.000
_cell.length_b   1.000
_cell.length_c   1.000
_cell.angle_alpha   90.00
_cell.angle_beta   90.00
_cell.angle_gamma   90.00
#
_symmetry.space_group_name_H-M   'P 1'
#
loop_
_entity.id
_entity.type
_entity.pdbx_description
1 polymer ?
#
loop_
_entity_poly.entity_id
_entity_poly.type
_entity_poly.pdbx_seq_one_letter_code
_entity_poly.pdbx_strand_id
1 'polypeptide(L)'
;MGRKEKTAYARTAFIKMSEDIDVFDLADKLMLRQPLIVNFETYDLVESNRVIVFLSGVIYALDGEVEVLRERIFAFATKPDMKDKTLREFIARYKE
;
A
#
# COMPACT_ATOMS: atom_id res chain seq x y z
N MET A 1 20.06 -4.11 -23.82
CA MET A 1 18.86 -3.26 -23.64
C MET A 1 18.41 -3.37 -22.19
N GLY A 2 18.64 -2.34 -21.37
CA GLY A 2 18.19 -2.35 -19.97
C GLY A 2 16.67 -2.35 -19.92
N ARG A 3 16.09 -3.32 -19.20
CA ARG A 3 14.65 -3.36 -18.91
C ARG A 3 14.32 -2.05 -18.21
N LYS A 4 13.51 -1.16 -18.82
CA LYS A 4 13.02 0.04 -18.12
C LYS A 4 12.29 -0.47 -16.87
N GLU A 5 12.76 -0.04 -15.70
CA GLU A 5 12.16 -0.40 -14.43
C GLU A 5 10.70 0.05 -14.43
N LYS A 6 9.77 -0.84 -14.01
CA LYS A 6 8.35 -0.49 -13.94
C LYS A 6 8.19 0.62 -12.90
N THR A 7 7.42 1.67 -13.21
CA THR A 7 7.12 2.76 -12.26
C THR A 7 6.46 2.21 -11.01
N ALA A 8 6.51 2.93 -9.89
CA ALA A 8 5.91 2.45 -8.64
C ALA A 8 4.42 2.13 -8.80
N TYR A 9 3.67 3.00 -9.48
CA TYR A 9 2.28 2.76 -9.81
C TYR A 9 2.05 1.47 -10.61
N ALA A 10 2.90 1.19 -11.60
CA ALA A 10 2.75 0.01 -12.45
C ALA A 10 3.02 -1.32 -11.73
N ARG A 11 3.66 -1.28 -10.56
CA ARG A 11 3.86 -2.45 -9.68
C ARG A 11 2.86 -2.48 -8.53
N THR A 12 2.17 -1.38 -8.22
CA THR A 12 1.22 -1.30 -7.10
C THR A 12 0.20 -2.43 -7.14
N ALA A 13 0.03 -3.12 -6.01
CA ALA A 13 -1.06 -4.06 -5.83
C ALA A 13 -2.28 -3.34 -5.24
N PHE A 14 -3.44 -3.55 -5.84
CA PHE A 14 -4.73 -3.03 -5.37
C PHE A 14 -5.48 -4.16 -4.68
N ILE A 15 -5.68 -4.02 -3.37
CA ILE A 15 -6.21 -5.06 -2.50
C ILE A 15 -7.54 -4.57 -1.95
N LYS A 16 -8.60 -5.35 -2.13
CA LYS A 16 -9.84 -5.19 -1.37
C LYS A 16 -9.81 -6.22 -0.24
N MET A 17 -9.87 -5.76 1.00
CA MET A 17 -9.77 -6.64 2.17
C MET A 17 -10.98 -7.55 2.36
N SER A 18 -10.68 -8.78 2.74
CA SER A 18 -11.61 -9.88 3.00
C SER A 18 -10.92 -10.92 3.87
N GLU A 19 -11.71 -11.84 4.46
CA GLU A 19 -11.23 -12.83 5.43
C GLU A 19 -10.23 -13.85 4.87
N ASP A 20 -10.18 -14.03 3.55
CA ASP A 20 -9.29 -14.95 2.84
C ASP A 20 -7.89 -14.37 2.56
N ILE A 21 -7.68 -13.08 2.84
CA ILE A 21 -6.39 -12.44 2.60
C ILE A 21 -5.45 -12.70 3.77
N ASP A 22 -4.32 -13.33 3.48
CA ASP A 22 -3.20 -13.42 4.41
C ASP A 22 -2.46 -12.07 4.47
N VAL A 23 -2.40 -11.48 5.67
CA VAL A 23 -1.69 -10.22 5.90
C VAL A 23 -0.17 -10.37 5.73
N PHE A 24 0.38 -11.57 5.92
CA PHE A 24 1.80 -11.83 5.72
C PHE A 24 2.17 -11.78 4.23
N ASP A 25 1.29 -12.23 3.34
CA ASP A 25 1.49 -12.08 1.89
C ASP A 25 1.56 -10.60 1.48
N LEU A 26 0.83 -9.72 2.17
CA LEU A 26 0.90 -8.28 1.94
C LEU A 26 2.22 -7.69 2.45
N ALA A 27 2.72 -8.16 3.60
CA ALA A 27 4.04 -7.77 4.09
C ALA A 27 5.14 -8.20 3.11
N ASP A 28 5.08 -9.42 2.58
CA ASP A 28 6.04 -9.92 1.60
C ASP A 28 6.05 -9.06 0.33
N LYS A 29 4.87 -8.62 -0.15
CA LYS A 29 4.78 -7.66 -1.25
C LYS A 29 5.53 -6.36 -0.94
N LEU A 30 5.32 -5.78 0.24
CA LEU A 30 6.03 -4.56 0.64
C LEU A 30 7.55 -4.77 0.69
N MET A 31 8.01 -5.91 1.23
CA MET A 31 9.43 -6.28 1.31
C MET A 31 10.07 -6.46 -0.07
N LEU A 32 9.30 -6.92 -1.06
CA LEU A 32 9.71 -7.00 -2.47
C LEU A 32 9.61 -5.66 -3.21
N ARG A 33 9.45 -4.55 -2.48
CA ARG A 33 9.17 -3.22 -3.03
C ARG A 33 7.96 -3.28 -3.96
N GLN A 34 6.83 -3.75 -3.49
CA GLN A 34 5.56 -3.61 -4.19
C GLN A 34 4.63 -2.71 -3.35
N PRO A 35 4.33 -1.48 -3.79
CA PRO A 35 3.40 -0.61 -3.08
C PRO A 35 2.02 -1.26 -2.99
N LEU A 36 1.30 -0.97 -1.92
CA LEU A 36 -0.06 -1.47 -1.72
C LEU A 36 -1.05 -0.31 -1.65
N ILE A 37 -2.19 -0.46 -2.32
CA ILE A 37 -3.41 0.33 -2.07
C ILE A 37 -4.44 -0.64 -1.53
N VAL A 38 -4.81 -0.46 -0.27
CA VAL A 38 -5.67 -1.40 0.45
C VAL A 38 -6.99 -0.74 0.82
N ASN A 39 -8.10 -1.34 0.36
CA ASN A 39 -9.46 -0.92 0.64
C ASN A 39 -10.06 -1.80 1.75
N PHE A 40 -10.46 -1.17 2.85
CA PHE A 40 -11.06 -1.78 4.04
C PHE A 40 -12.57 -1.51 4.17
N GLU A 41 -13.22 -0.90 3.18
CA GLU A 41 -14.61 -0.41 3.26
C GLU A 41 -15.61 -1.47 3.73
N THR A 42 -15.45 -2.71 3.28
CA THR A 42 -16.33 -3.84 3.63
C THR A 42 -15.75 -4.75 4.70
N TYR A 43 -14.59 -4.42 5.27
CA TYR A 43 -13.92 -5.23 6.27
C TYR A 43 -14.29 -4.78 7.70
N ASP A 44 -14.19 -5.67 8.68
CA ASP A 44 -14.46 -5.33 10.08
C ASP A 44 -13.53 -4.20 10.57
N LEU A 45 -14.04 -3.25 11.35
CA LEU A 45 -13.27 -2.07 11.77
C LEU A 45 -12.11 -2.44 12.70
N VAL A 46 -12.32 -3.37 13.63
CA VAL A 46 -11.29 -3.79 14.58
C VAL A 46 -10.19 -4.54 13.85
N GLU A 47 -10.56 -5.48 12.97
CA GLU A 47 -9.60 -6.21 12.15
C GLU A 47 -8.89 -5.30 11.15
N SER A 48 -9.58 -4.32 10.55
CA SER A 48 -8.94 -3.30 9.69
C SER A 48 -7.82 -2.59 10.43
N ASN A 49 -8.09 -2.12 11.65
CA ASN A 49 -7.10 -1.40 12.45
C ASN A 49 -5.90 -2.29 12.82
N ARG A 50 -6.12 -3.58 13.12
CA ARG A 50 -5.05 -4.55 13.38
C ARG A 50 -4.13 -4.69 12.16
N VAL A 51 -4.71 -4.87 10.98
CA VAL A 51 -3.96 -4.99 9.73
C VAL A 51 -3.21 -3.71 9.39
N ILE A 52 -3.86 -2.54 9.53
CA ILE A 52 -3.22 -1.25 9.27
C ILE A 52 -2.02 -1.04 10.19
N VAL A 53 -2.14 -1.32 11.49
CA VAL A 53 -1.03 -1.21 12.46
C VAL A 53 0.10 -2.15 12.11
N PHE A 54 -0.21 -3.41 11.77
CA PHE A 54 0.79 -4.39 11.36
C PHE A 54 1.58 -3.94 10.12
N LEU A 55 0.88 -3.57 9.03
CA LEU A 55 1.51 -3.10 7.80
C LEU A 55 2.25 -1.76 7.99
N SER A 56 1.78 -0.91 8.91
CA SER A 56 2.50 0.31 9.31
C SER A 56 3.83 -0.02 10.00
N GLY A 57 3.88 -1.07 10.82
CA GLY A 57 5.12 -1.57 11.41
C GLY A 57 6.09 -2.09 10.34
N VAL A 58 5.59 -2.86 9.38
CA VAL A 58 6.40 -3.36 8.24
C VAL A 58 6.97 -2.21 7.43
N ILE A 59 6.14 -1.23 7.04
CA ILE A 59 6.59 -0.12 6.20
C ILE A 59 7.55 0.83 6.94
N TYR A 60 7.37 1.01 8.25
CA TYR A 60 8.32 1.73 9.08
C TYR A 60 9.71 1.09 9.04
N ALA A 61 9.78 -0.23 9.15
CA ALA A 61 11.05 -0.97 9.05
C ALA A 61 11.72 -0.84 7.67
N LEU A 62 10.93 -0.55 6.62
CA LEU A 62 11.39 -0.39 5.24
C LEU A 62 11.67 1.08 4.83
N ASP A 63 11.75 2.00 5.80
CA ASP A 63 11.86 3.45 5.56
C ASP A 63 10.79 3.98 4.58
N GLY A 64 9.54 3.58 4.84
CA GLY A 64 8.38 4.01 4.07
C GLY A 64 7.37 4.80 4.87
N GLU A 65 6.22 5.02 4.24
CA GLU A 65 5.15 5.84 4.76
C GLU A 65 3.77 5.28 4.37
N VAL A 66 2.80 5.64 5.20
CA VAL A 66 1.38 5.32 4.98
C VAL A 66 0.66 6.61 4.64
N GLU A 67 -0.13 6.61 3.58
CA GLU A 67 -1.05 7.71 3.27
C GLU A 67 -2.49 7.24 3.23
N VAL A 68 -3.36 8.01 3.87
CA VAL A 68 -4.81 7.84 3.76
C VAL A 68 -5.26 8.48 2.44
N LEU A 69 -5.87 7.68 1.57
CA LEU A 69 -6.51 8.17 0.34
C LEU A 69 -7.95 8.59 0.66
N ARG A 70 -8.66 7.74 1.42
CA ARG A 70 -10.05 7.93 1.87
C ARG A 70 -10.22 7.28 3.24
N GLU A 71 -11.34 7.52 3.90
CA GLU A 71 -11.63 7.02 5.26
C GLU A 71 -11.19 5.56 5.49
N ARG A 72 -11.43 4.67 4.51
CA ARG A 72 -11.10 3.25 4.61
C ARG A 72 -10.15 2.76 3.51
N ILE A 73 -9.39 3.65 2.85
CA ILE A 73 -8.45 3.28 1.77
C ILE A 73 -7.07 3.88 2.06
N PHE A 74 -6.07 3.01 2.14
CA PHE A 74 -4.71 3.36 2.56
C PHE A 74 -3.67 2.96 1.51
N ALA A 75 -2.67 3.81 1.32
CA ALA A 75 -1.47 3.52 0.56
C ALA A 75 -0.31 3.17 1.50
N PHE A 76 0.40 2.10 1.22
CA PHE A 76 1.63 1.69 1.89
C PHE A 76 2.75 1.61 0.85
N ALA A 77 3.81 2.39 1.03
CA ALA A 77 4.95 2.37 0.10
C ALA A 77 6.23 2.82 0.79
N THR A 78 7.39 2.40 0.25
CA THR A 78 8.68 2.99 0.67
C THR A 78 8.75 4.46 0.26
N LYS A 79 9.57 5.29 0.92
CA LYS A 79 9.71 6.71 0.56
C LYS A 79 10.09 6.93 -0.91
N PRO A 80 11.03 6.16 -1.53
CA PRO A 80 11.30 6.30 -2.95
C PRO A 80 10.08 6.01 -3.83
N ASP A 81 9.28 5.01 -3.47
CA ASP A 81 8.08 4.63 -4.22
C ASP A 81 6.97 5.66 -4.07
N MET A 82 6.78 6.24 -2.89
CA MET A 82 5.80 7.29 -2.67
C MET A 82 6.14 8.59 -3.42
N LYS A 83 7.43 8.83 -3.66
CA LYS A 83 7.94 9.94 -4.48
C LYS A 83 7.87 9.67 -5.99
N ASP A 84 7.57 8.44 -6.41
CA ASP A 84 7.34 8.14 -7.82
C ASP A 84 6.19 9.00 -8.34
N LYS A 85 6.45 9.73 -9.43
CA LYS A 85 5.50 10.69 -9.99
C LYS A 85 4.15 10.04 -10.31
N THR A 86 4.16 8.83 -10.88
CA THR A 86 2.92 8.18 -11.32
C THR A 86 2.08 7.69 -10.14
N LEU A 87 2.72 7.18 -9.08
CA LEU A 87 2.00 6.80 -7.86
C LEU A 87 1.48 8.04 -7.13
N ARG A 88 2.28 9.10 -7.06
CA ARG A 88 1.88 10.36 -6.42
C ARG A 88 0.67 11.01 -7.09
N GLU A 89 0.67 11.05 -8.43
CA GLU A 89 -0.47 11.56 -9.21
C GLU A 89 -1.75 10.74 -8.95
N PHE A 90 -1.63 9.41 -8.87
CA PHE A 90 -2.76 8.56 -8.50
C PHE A 90 -3.29 8.89 -7.11
N ILE A 91 -2.43 8.92 -6.09
CA ILE A 91 -2.83 9.20 -4.71
C ILE A 91 -3.51 10.57 -4.62
N ALA A 92 -2.90 11.60 -5.20
CA ALA A 92 -3.44 12.96 -5.18
C ALA A 92 -4.82 13.08 -5.86
N ARG A 93 -5.09 12.27 -6.90
CA ARG A 93 -6.40 12.27 -7.58
C ARG A 93 -7.53 11.73 -6.71
N TYR A 94 -7.23 10.78 -5.82
CA TYR A 94 -8.24 10.08 -5.02
C TYR A 94 -8.27 10.51 -3.56
N LYS A 95 -7.31 11.34 -3.14
CA LYS A 95 -7.23 11.94 -1.82
C LYS A 95 -8.42 12.89 -1.60
N GLU A 96 -9.22 12.60 -0.58
CA GLU A 96 -10.30 13.48 -0.10
C GLU A 96 -9.80 14.52 0.91
#